data_AF-A0A940FU31-F1
#
_entry.id   AF-A0A940FU31-F1
#
_cell.length_a   1.000
_cell.length_b   1.000
_cell.length_c   1.000
_cell.angle_alpha   90.00
_cell.angle_beta   90.00
_cell.angle_gamma   90.00
#
_symmetry.space_group_name_H-M   'P 1'
#
loop_
_entity.id
_entity.type
_entity.pdbx_description
1 polymer ?
#
loop_
_entity_poly.entity_id
_entity_poly.type
_entity_poly.pdbx_seq_one_letter_code
_entity_poly.pdbx_strand_id
1 'polypeptide(L)'
;MSDSALLALSPLDGRYASKVDALRPIFSEYGLIRARVRVEVEWLLALAAEPGIVELAPFSAAAQQRLRALADNLSVADAARVKEIERTTNHDVKAVEYLIKERLKDDAELGPALEFVHFACTSAV
;
A
#
# COMPACT_ATOMS: atom_id res chain seq x y z
N MET A 1 0.85 -21.36 7.32
CA MET A 1 1.50 -22.69 7.45
C MET A 1 2.37 -22.65 8.69
N SER A 2 2.61 -23.76 9.39
CA SER A 2 3.42 -23.70 10.62
C SER A 2 4.88 -23.42 10.28
N ASP A 3 5.31 -22.20 10.59
CA ASP A 3 6.65 -21.62 10.32
C ASP A 3 7.72 -22.20 11.25
N SER A 4 8.07 -23.47 11.06
CA SER A 4 9.30 -23.96 11.63
C SER A 4 10.47 -23.44 10.80
N ALA A 5 11.39 -22.70 11.40
CA ALA A 5 12.65 -22.30 10.79
C ALA A 5 13.44 -23.49 10.19
N LEU A 6 13.18 -24.71 10.67
CA LEU A 6 13.78 -25.95 10.15
C LEU A 6 13.22 -26.39 8.78
N LEU A 7 12.04 -25.90 8.39
CA LEU A 7 11.38 -26.21 7.11
C LEU A 7 11.51 -25.07 6.09
N ALA A 8 12.15 -23.95 6.45
CA ALA A 8 12.36 -22.83 5.54
C ALA A 8 13.25 -23.26 4.36
N LEU A 9 12.79 -22.98 3.13
CA LEU A 9 13.58 -23.25 1.92
C LEU A 9 14.85 -22.37 1.86
N SER A 10 14.72 -21.10 2.24
CA SER A 10 15.83 -20.15 2.31
C SER A 10 16.40 -20.11 3.73
N PRO A 11 17.74 -20.17 3.90
CA PRO A 11 18.35 -20.00 5.21
C PRO A 11 18.17 -18.58 5.77
N LEU A 12 17.88 -17.58 4.92
CA LEU A 12 17.60 -16.21 5.35
C LEU A 12 16.30 -16.11 6.15
N ASP A 13 15.34 -17.01 5.92
CA ASP A 13 14.09 -17.08 6.68
C ASP A 13 14.11 -18.15 7.78
N GLY A 14 15.19 -18.92 7.88
CA GLY A 14 15.41 -19.94 8.91
C GLY A 14 16.67 -19.67 9.73
N ARG A 15 17.76 -20.39 9.42
CA ARG A 15 19.03 -20.37 10.16
C ARG A 15 19.59 -18.98 10.45
N TYR A 16 19.39 -18.02 9.53
CA TYR A 16 19.94 -16.67 9.61
C TYR A 16 18.86 -15.60 9.82
N ALA A 17 17.61 -15.98 10.11
CA ALA A 17 16.48 -15.05 10.26
C ALA A 17 16.79 -13.89 11.23
N SER A 18 17.35 -14.20 12.41
CA SER A 18 17.69 -13.18 13.40
C SER A 18 18.77 -12.18 12.94
N LYS A 19 19.59 -12.54 11.94
CA LYS A 19 20.63 -11.64 11.38
C LYS A 19 20.06 -10.66 10.36
N VAL A 20 18.92 -10.97 9.77
CA VAL A 20 18.30 -10.18 8.68
C VAL A 20 16.90 -9.69 9.04
N ASP A 21 16.48 -9.81 10.30
CA ASP A 21 15.11 -9.49 10.73
C ASP A 21 14.74 -8.02 10.42
N ALA A 22 15.69 -7.11 10.58
CA ALA A 22 15.54 -5.68 10.24
C ALA A 22 15.24 -5.43 8.74
N LEU A 23 15.48 -6.40 7.86
CA LEU A 23 15.17 -6.33 6.44
C LEU A 23 13.73 -6.73 6.10
N ARG A 24 13.04 -7.45 7.00
CA ARG A 24 11.66 -7.92 6.75
C ARG A 24 10.69 -6.78 6.43
N PRO A 25 10.70 -5.61 7.12
CA PRO A 25 9.80 -4.51 6.78
C PRO A 25 10.04 -3.87 5.41
N ILE A 26 11.12 -4.25 4.70
CA ILE A 26 11.57 -3.64 3.44
C ILE A 26 11.45 -4.64 2.28
N PHE A 27 12.01 -5.84 2.44
CA PHE A 27 12.16 -6.80 1.33
C PHE A 27 11.20 -8.00 1.40
N SER A 28 10.33 -8.07 2.39
CA SER A 28 9.24 -9.04 2.38
C SER A 28 8.08 -8.59 1.48
N GLU A 29 7.15 -9.49 1.21
CA GLU A 29 5.87 -9.16 0.57
C GLU A 29 5.14 -8.02 1.29
N TYR A 30 5.14 -8.03 2.64
CA TYR A 30 4.60 -6.93 3.43
C TYR A 30 5.32 -5.60 3.14
N GLY A 31 6.66 -5.64 3.07
CA GLY A 31 7.47 -4.46 2.74
C GLY A 31 7.15 -3.90 1.35
N LEU A 32 7.00 -4.78 0.35
CA LEU A 32 6.60 -4.41 -1.00
C LEU A 32 5.19 -3.79 -1.03
N ILE A 33 4.21 -4.40 -0.37
CA ILE A 33 2.85 -3.87 -0.28
C ILE A 33 2.86 -2.49 0.39
N ARG A 34 3.58 -2.34 1.51
CA ARG A 34 3.73 -1.05 2.20
C ARG A 34 4.35 0.02 1.31
N ALA A 35 5.39 -0.33 0.56
CA ALA A 35 6.02 0.59 -0.37
C ALA A 35 5.06 1.01 -1.50
N ARG A 36 4.27 0.07 -2.05
CA ARG A 36 3.27 0.36 -3.07
C ARG A 36 2.15 1.27 -2.55
N VAL A 37 1.61 1.00 -1.36
CA VAL A 37 0.63 1.89 -0.71
C VAL A 37 1.21 3.29 -0.57
N ARG A 38 2.48 3.42 -0.16
CA ARG A 38 3.15 4.72 -0.04
C ARG A 38 3.23 5.46 -1.38
N VAL A 39 3.60 4.77 -2.45
CA VAL A 39 3.71 5.38 -3.79
C VAL A 39 2.35 5.87 -4.28
N GLU A 40 1.30 5.05 -4.16
CA GLU A 40 -0.07 5.46 -4.53
C GLU A 40 -0.56 6.66 -3.73
N VAL A 41 -0.27 6.69 -2.42
CA VAL A 41 -0.61 7.81 -1.54
C VAL A 41 0.11 9.09 -1.97
N GLU A 42 1.43 9.06 -2.15
CA GLU A 42 2.19 10.24 -2.55
C GLU A 42 1.85 10.66 -3.99
N TRP A 43 1.45 9.73 -4.85
CA TRP A 43 0.95 10.04 -6.19
C TRP A 43 -0.37 10.82 -6.15
N LEU A 44 -1.35 10.36 -5.37
CA LEU A 44 -2.61 11.08 -5.19
C LEU A 44 -2.38 12.49 -4.60
N LEU A 45 -1.45 12.61 -3.65
CA LEU A 45 -1.04 13.90 -3.08
C LEU A 45 -0.40 14.82 -4.11
N ALA A 46 0.46 14.27 -4.98
CA ALA A 46 1.10 15.03 -6.06
C ALA A 46 0.07 15.52 -7.08
N LEU A 47 -0.90 14.68 -7.47
CA LEU A 47 -1.99 15.07 -8.37
C LEU A 47 -2.82 16.21 -7.78
N ALA A 48 -3.21 16.11 -6.51
CA ALA A 48 -4.00 17.16 -5.85
C ALA A 48 -3.23 18.48 -5.66
N ALA A 49 -1.89 18.43 -5.65
CA ALA A 49 -1.05 19.62 -5.55
C ALA A 49 -0.76 20.30 -6.91
N GLU A 50 -1.06 19.63 -8.03
CA GLU A 50 -0.82 20.15 -9.38
C GLU A 50 -1.92 21.14 -9.78
N PRO A 51 -1.61 22.45 -9.94
CA PRO A 51 -2.62 23.46 -10.25
C PRO A 51 -3.36 23.24 -11.58
N GLY A 52 -2.78 22.47 -12.51
CA GLY A 52 -3.41 22.12 -13.78
C GLY A 52 -4.55 21.11 -13.69
N ILE A 53 -4.70 20.38 -12.57
CA ILE A 53 -5.74 19.36 -12.37
C ILE A 53 -6.89 19.98 -11.55
N VAL A 54 -7.78 20.68 -12.23
CA VAL A 54 -8.85 21.46 -11.58
C VAL A 54 -9.93 20.60 -10.93
N GLU A 55 -10.07 19.35 -11.38
CA GLU A 55 -11.02 18.36 -10.86
C GLU A 55 -10.60 17.78 -9.50
N LEU A 56 -9.34 17.99 -9.09
CA LEU A 56 -8.79 17.48 -7.83
C LEU A 56 -8.15 18.62 -7.03
N ALA A 57 -8.94 19.21 -6.14
CA ALA A 57 -8.46 20.29 -5.29
C ALA A 57 -7.37 19.82 -4.29
N PRO A 58 -6.44 20.71 -3.89
CA PRO A 58 -5.46 20.39 -2.85
C PRO A 58 -6.13 19.99 -1.54
N PHE A 59 -5.64 18.90 -0.94
CA PHE A 59 -6.11 18.42 0.35
C PHE A 59 -5.61 19.27 1.51
N SER A 60 -6.43 19.34 2.57
CA SER A 60 -6.05 19.92 3.86
C SER A 60 -4.85 19.20 4.46
N ALA A 61 -4.05 19.89 5.27
CA ALA A 61 -2.90 19.28 5.96
C ALA A 61 -3.29 18.04 6.78
N ALA A 62 -4.51 18.05 7.37
CA ALA A 62 -5.05 16.93 8.10
C ALA A 62 -5.35 15.73 7.19
N ALA A 63 -5.95 15.94 6.02
CA ALA A 63 -6.17 14.88 5.03
C ALA A 63 -4.85 14.33 4.49
N GLN A 64 -3.86 15.18 4.21
CA GLN A 64 -2.53 14.73 3.80
C GLN A 64 -1.87 13.84 4.85
N GLN A 65 -2.01 14.18 6.14
CA GLN A 65 -1.50 13.35 7.23
C GLN A 65 -2.23 12.01 7.33
N ARG A 66 -3.57 12.00 7.17
CA ARG A 66 -4.36 10.76 7.15
C ARG A 66 -3.95 9.85 5.99
N LEU A 67 -3.73 10.41 4.81
CA LEU A 67 -3.25 9.67 3.64
C LEU A 67 -1.90 9.01 3.91
N ARG A 68 -0.90 9.77 4.37
CA ARG A 68 0.44 9.23 4.69
C ARG A 68 0.39 8.16 5.79
N ALA A 69 -0.50 8.32 6.76
CA ALA A 69 -0.70 7.34 7.82
C ALA A 69 -1.14 5.96 7.31
N LEU A 70 -1.75 5.84 6.12
CA LEU A 70 -2.12 4.55 5.53
C LEU A 70 -0.89 3.67 5.27
N ALA A 71 0.21 4.26 4.80
CA ALA A 71 1.46 3.54 4.57
C ALA A 71 2.31 3.40 5.83
N ASP A 72 2.35 4.44 6.67
CA ASP A 72 3.16 4.45 7.88
C ASP A 72 2.66 3.47 8.94
N ASN A 73 1.34 3.30 9.04
CA ASN A 73 0.69 2.42 10.01
C ASN A 73 0.11 1.14 9.38
N LEU A 74 0.55 0.77 8.17
CA LEU A 74 0.06 -0.44 7.51
C LEU A 74 0.31 -1.67 8.38
N SER A 75 -0.74 -2.39 8.76
CA SER A 75 -0.63 -3.59 9.58
C SER A 75 -0.42 -4.86 8.74
N VAL A 76 0.00 -5.95 9.38
CA VAL A 76 0.07 -7.27 8.73
C VAL A 76 -1.33 -7.74 8.30
N ALA A 77 -2.38 -7.35 9.02
CA ALA A 77 -3.76 -7.65 8.64
C ALA A 77 -4.17 -6.90 7.35
N ASP A 78 -3.69 -5.67 7.16
CA ASP A 78 -3.91 -4.92 5.92
C ASP A 78 -3.22 -5.58 4.73
N ALA A 79 -1.97 -6.00 4.91
CA ALA A 79 -1.26 -6.74 3.88
C ALA A 79 -1.95 -8.08 3.56
N ALA A 80 -2.49 -8.78 4.56
CA ALA A 80 -3.30 -9.97 4.34
C ALA A 80 -4.58 -9.65 3.55
N ARG A 81 -5.24 -8.52 3.83
CA ARG A 81 -6.41 -8.05 3.06
C ARG A 81 -6.05 -7.77 1.60
N VAL A 82 -4.90 -7.18 1.31
CA VAL A 82 -4.39 -7.02 -0.07
C VAL A 82 -4.28 -8.38 -0.77
N LYS A 83 -3.68 -9.39 -0.11
CA LYS A 83 -3.58 -10.74 -0.70
C LYS A 83 -4.96 -11.39 -0.90
N GLU A 84 -5.94 -11.09 -0.05
CA GLU A 84 -7.32 -11.57 -0.25
C GLU A 84 -7.95 -10.96 -1.50
N ILE A 85 -7.83 -9.65 -1.69
CA ILE A 85 -8.32 -8.95 -2.89
C ILE A 85 -7.59 -9.47 -4.14
N GLU A 86 -6.27 -9.65 -4.05
CA GLU A 86 -5.44 -10.14 -5.15
C GLU A 86 -5.87 -11.52 -5.66
N ARG A 87 -6.40 -12.39 -4.79
CA ARG A 87 -6.94 -13.69 -5.23
C ARG A 87 -8.10 -13.56 -6.21
N THR A 88 -8.83 -12.44 -6.17
CA THR A 88 -9.93 -12.15 -7.09
C THR A 88 -9.45 -11.36 -8.30
N THR A 89 -8.56 -10.38 -8.11
CA THR A 89 -8.06 -9.53 -9.21
C THR A 89 -6.96 -10.17 -10.04
N ASN A 90 -6.25 -11.16 -9.48
CA ASN A 90 -5.01 -11.74 -9.99
C ASN A 90 -3.95 -10.68 -10.33
N HIS A 91 -3.97 -9.56 -9.59
CA HIS A 91 -3.07 -8.42 -9.79
C HIS A 91 -2.86 -7.67 -8.47
N ASP A 92 -1.60 -7.63 -8.03
CA ASP A 92 -1.15 -7.09 -6.75
C ASP A 92 -1.33 -5.55 -6.61
N VAL A 93 -0.94 -4.77 -7.63
CA VAL A 93 -1.13 -3.31 -7.64
C VAL A 93 -2.62 -2.95 -7.64
N LYS A 94 -3.44 -3.67 -8.40
CA LYS A 94 -4.90 -3.46 -8.37
C LYS A 94 -5.48 -3.77 -6.98
N ALA A 95 -4.96 -4.78 -6.29
CA ALA A 95 -5.37 -5.08 -4.92
C ALA A 95 -4.99 -3.95 -3.92
N VAL A 96 -3.84 -3.31 -4.12
CA VAL A 96 -3.44 -2.11 -3.35
C VAL A 96 -4.39 -0.94 -3.62
N GLU A 97 -4.74 -0.69 -4.88
CA GLU A 97 -5.72 0.34 -5.26
C GLU A 97 -7.05 0.12 -4.52
N TYR A 98 -7.58 -1.10 -4.54
CA TYR A 98 -8.81 -1.44 -3.84
C TYR A 98 -8.71 -1.28 -2.32
N LEU A 99 -7.59 -1.66 -1.69
CA LEU A 99 -7.38 -1.42 -0.26
C LEU A 99 -7.47 0.08 0.05
N ILE A 100 -6.80 0.93 -0.73
CA ILE A 100 -6.83 2.39 -0.53
C ILE A 100 -8.26 2.91 -0.69
N LYS A 101 -8.99 2.46 -1.72
CA LYS A 101 -10.40 2.83 -1.91
C LYS A 101 -11.29 2.39 -0.74
N GLU A 102 -11.12 1.17 -0.22
CA GLU A 102 -11.83 0.68 0.96
C GLU A 102 -11.58 1.55 2.20
N ARG A 103 -10.35 2.07 2.37
CA ARG A 103 -9.95 2.90 3.50
C ARG A 103 -10.47 4.34 3.43
N LEU A 104 -10.69 4.86 2.24
CA LEU A 104 -11.03 6.27 2.00
C LEU A 104 -12.50 6.53 1.68
N LYS A 105 -13.28 5.50 1.33
CA LYS A 105 -14.66 5.65 0.83
C LYS A 105 -15.62 6.44 1.73
N ASP A 106 -15.42 6.38 3.05
CA ASP A 106 -16.29 7.03 4.03
C ASP A 106 -15.70 8.36 4.55
N ASP A 107 -14.53 8.79 4.05
CA ASP A 107 -13.93 10.08 4.38
C ASP A 107 -14.57 11.19 3.52
N ALA A 108 -15.08 12.23 4.16
CA ALA A 108 -15.82 13.30 3.48
C ALA A 108 -14.95 14.12 2.51
N GLU A 109 -13.65 14.22 2.76
CA GLU A 109 -12.70 15.00 1.94
C GLU A 109 -12.00 14.11 0.90
N LEU A 110 -11.65 12.88 1.27
CA LEU A 110 -10.88 11.95 0.44
C LEU A 110 -11.76 11.03 -0.42
N GLY A 111 -12.98 10.73 0.01
CA GLY A 111 -13.95 9.90 -0.72
C GLY A 111 -14.30 10.44 -2.12
N PRO A 112 -14.44 11.75 -2.34
CA PRO A 112 -14.61 12.30 -3.69
C PRO A 112 -13.41 12.07 -4.62
N ALA A 113 -12.21 11.81 -4.09
CA ALA A 113 -10.98 11.65 -4.86
C ALA A 113 -10.62 10.19 -5.20
N LEU A 114 -11.49 9.21 -4.88
CA LEU A 114 -11.19 7.79 -5.06
C LEU A 114 -10.81 7.40 -6.49
N GLU A 115 -11.41 8.04 -7.49
CA GLU A 115 -11.14 7.72 -8.89
C GLU A 115 -9.80 8.30 -9.38
N PHE A 116 -9.13 9.12 -8.57
CA PHE A 116 -7.76 9.56 -8.82
C PHE A 116 -6.69 8.62 -8.23
N VAL A 117 -7.09 7.63 -7.43
CA VAL A 117 -6.16 6.58 -6.96
C VAL A 117 -5.71 5.77 -8.18
N HIS A 118 -4.39 5.59 -8.34
CA HIS A 118 -3.76 4.97 -9.52
C HIS A 118 -4.01 5.68 -10.86
N PHE A 119 -4.43 6.94 -10.85
CA PHE A 119 -4.76 7.68 -12.08
C PHE A 119 -3.55 7.84 -13.00
N ALA A 120 -3.74 7.47 -14.28
CA ALA A 120 -2.72 7.51 -15.33
C ALA A 120 -1.43 6.70 -15.02
N CYS A 121 -1.43 5.87 -13.98
CA CYS A 121 -0.35 4.95 -13.69
C CYS A 121 -0.47 3.68 -14.53
N THR A 122 0.67 3.01 -14.71
CA THR A 122 0.71 1.60 -15.06
C THR A 122 1.36 0.86 -13.90
N SER A 123 0.98 -0.39 -13.69
CA SER A 123 1.57 -1.20 -12.63
C SER A 123 3.05 -1.53 -12.88
N ALA A 124 3.52 -1.35 -14.13
CA ALA A 124 4.75 -1.94 -14.68
C ALA A 124 4.77 -3.47 -14.53
N VAL A 125 5.14 -4.16 -15.61
CA VAL A 125 4.97 -5.62 -15.80
C VAL A 125 5.59 -6.45 -14.68
#